data_AF-A0A401T8P5-F1
#
_entry.id   AF-A0A401T8P5-F1
#
_cell.length_a   1.000
_cell.length_b   1.000
_cell.length_c   1.000
_cell.angle_alpha   90.00
_cell.angle_beta   90.00
_cell.angle_gamma   90.00
#
_symmetry.space_group_name_H-M   'P 1'
#
loop_
_entity.id
_entity.type
_entity.pdbx_description
1 polymer ?
#
loop_
_entity_poly.entity_id
_entity_poly.type
_entity_poly.pdbx_seq_one_letter_code
_entity_poly.pdbx_strand_id
1 'polypeptide(L)'
;MEPLLTVVELVQRLDAVPGSGFSFTVQELCRWCRDGGEPGAPDPGRLEIFGLLVEKLAPGAEDHDISSSLRDLAVGWCLPLLRHLQLEEQSRRLVYSLCGLLHACCLRSPPALLRDVTTPSLRDLRSYTEERGRAGLVEGKEARSGESQASEYSDIRVAVEVLVRMAPLLLEPEVGVQELLQLGLTAVRVGEDSVASRVVTGLILALLRHPGSSVSKCLFAQEIWDRVKHWGKTGSGSRSLLLLTSLPPRLLFDTGDRSSPDTFDLRICPEFWEMVQTGLVQPDNTSRKRAMYLLKRAVEVSNSLRSEISSESQTES
;
A
#
# COMPACT_ATOMS: atom_id res chain seq x y z
N MET A 1 -3.23 15.85 32.02
CA MET A 1 -4.61 16.37 31.86
C MET A 1 -4.65 17.69 31.10
N GLU A 2 -3.66 18.58 31.25
CA GLU A 2 -3.52 19.81 30.44
C GLU A 2 -3.59 19.62 28.91
N PRO A 3 -2.93 18.62 28.27
CA PRO A 3 -2.96 18.52 26.80
C PRO A 3 -4.34 18.19 26.22
N LEU A 4 -5.23 17.55 26.98
CA LEU A 4 -6.59 17.24 26.52
C LEU A 4 -7.51 18.45 26.60
N LEU A 5 -7.34 19.31 27.61
CA LEU A 5 -8.06 20.58 27.73
C LEU A 5 -7.73 21.51 26.56
N THR A 6 -6.46 21.61 26.19
CA THR A 6 -6.02 22.41 25.02
C THR A 6 -6.61 21.90 23.70
N VAL A 7 -6.68 20.58 23.51
CA VAL A 7 -7.28 19.99 22.30
C VAL A 7 -8.78 20.23 22.25
N VAL A 8 -9.50 20.08 23.37
CA VAL A 8 -10.94 20.34 23.44
C VAL A 8 -11.25 21.82 23.19
N GLU A 9 -10.46 22.74 23.73
CA GLU A 9 -10.60 24.18 23.45
C GLU A 9 -10.32 24.52 21.98
N LEU A 10 -9.29 23.91 21.38
CA LEU A 10 -8.99 24.11 19.95
C LEU A 10 -10.08 23.53 19.05
N VAL A 11 -10.66 22.37 19.39
CA VAL A 11 -11.80 21.76 18.68
C VAL A 11 -13.05 22.63 18.77
N GLN A 12 -13.37 23.15 19.96
CA GLN A 12 -14.50 24.06 20.15
C GLN A 12 -14.32 25.36 19.34
N ARG A 13 -13.08 25.82 19.14
CA ARG A 13 -12.77 26.98 18.29
C ARG A 13 -12.88 26.67 16.79
N LEU A 14 -12.59 25.44 16.37
CA LEU A 14 -12.79 24.99 14.99
C LEU A 14 -14.28 24.96 14.60
N ASP A 15 -15.17 24.61 15.54
CA ASP A 15 -16.62 24.59 15.30
C ASP A 15 -17.29 25.97 15.38
N ALA A 16 -16.66 26.95 16.04
CA ALA A 16 -17.30 28.23 16.41
C ALA A 16 -16.95 29.44 15.53
N VAL A 17 -15.97 29.36 14.61
CA VAL A 17 -15.44 30.55 13.91
C VAL A 17 -15.65 30.48 12.39
N PRO A 18 -16.54 31.32 11.82
CA PRO A 18 -16.58 31.56 10.39
C PRO A 18 -15.41 32.48 9.98
N GLY A 19 -14.42 31.91 9.31
CA GLY A 19 -13.65 32.61 8.26
C GLY A 19 -12.34 33.33 8.59
N SER A 20 -12.03 33.74 9.84
CA SER A 20 -10.78 34.49 10.11
C SER A 20 -9.88 33.96 11.24
N GLY A 21 -10.41 33.15 12.16
CA GLY A 21 -9.62 32.50 13.23
C GLY A 21 -9.16 31.07 12.92
N PHE A 22 -9.56 30.53 11.76
CA PHE A 22 -9.36 29.13 11.42
C PHE A 22 -7.91 28.82 11.05
N SER A 23 -7.29 29.66 10.20
CA SER A 23 -5.87 29.56 9.83
C SER A 23 -4.94 29.62 11.05
N PHE A 24 -5.18 30.56 11.99
CA PHE A 24 -4.42 30.65 13.23
C PHE A 24 -4.54 29.38 14.10
N THR A 25 -5.75 28.81 14.18
CA THR A 25 -5.99 27.58 14.95
C THR A 25 -5.25 26.37 14.35
N VAL A 26 -5.20 26.27 13.02
CA VAL A 26 -4.42 25.23 12.32
C VAL A 26 -2.92 25.42 12.56
N GLN A 27 -2.41 26.66 12.54
CA GLN A 27 -1.00 26.95 12.83
C GLN A 27 -0.60 26.59 14.27
N GLU A 28 -1.46 26.90 15.24
CA GLU A 28 -1.23 26.52 16.64
C GLU A 28 -1.28 25.00 16.84
N LEU A 29 -2.19 24.30 16.16
CA LEU A 29 -2.21 22.84 16.16
C LEU A 29 -0.95 22.23 15.51
N CYS A 30 -0.47 22.83 14.41
CA CYS A 30 0.79 22.46 13.79
C CYS A 30 1.97 22.62 14.76
N ARG A 31 2.03 23.73 15.52
CA ARG A 31 3.05 23.94 16.57
C ARG A 31 2.92 22.91 17.69
N TRP A 32 1.71 22.72 18.21
CA TRP A 32 1.43 21.74 19.27
C TRP A 32 1.84 20.31 18.90
N CYS A 33 1.70 19.93 17.63
CA CYS A 33 2.16 18.63 17.13
C CYS A 33 3.69 18.52 17.06
N ARG A 34 4.37 19.61 16.74
CA ARG A 34 5.85 19.66 16.64
C ARG A 34 6.49 19.63 18.03
N ASP A 35 5.92 20.36 18.98
CA ASP A 35 6.55 20.65 20.28
C ASP A 35 6.17 19.64 21.38
N GLY A 36 5.45 18.58 21.03
CA GLY A 36 4.65 17.81 21.98
C GLY A 36 5.26 16.58 22.64
N GLY A 37 6.55 16.32 22.50
CA GLY A 37 7.21 15.14 23.06
C GLY A 37 8.26 15.43 24.14
N GLU A 38 8.87 14.37 24.67
CA GLU A 38 10.19 14.42 25.31
C GLU A 38 11.15 15.22 24.41
N PRO A 39 12.14 15.96 24.95
CA PRO A 39 13.01 16.81 24.16
C PRO A 39 13.71 16.01 23.05
N GLY A 40 13.22 16.15 21.81
CA GLY A 40 13.84 15.61 20.60
C GLY A 40 12.98 14.69 19.70
N ALA A 41 11.79 14.22 20.12
CA ALA A 41 10.97 13.35 19.26
C ALA A 41 9.47 13.69 19.28
N PRO A 42 8.78 13.72 18.13
CA PRO A 42 7.34 13.95 18.08
C PRO A 42 6.56 12.79 18.71
N ASP A 43 5.49 13.12 19.45
CA ASP A 43 4.61 12.12 20.06
C ASP A 43 3.65 11.51 19.01
N PRO A 44 3.67 10.18 18.79
CA PRO A 44 2.78 9.53 17.83
C PRO A 44 1.29 9.70 18.16
N GLY A 45 0.93 9.79 19.45
CA GLY A 45 -0.46 9.99 19.88
C GLY A 45 -1.01 11.36 19.45
N ARG A 46 -0.22 12.42 19.62
CA ARG A 46 -0.57 13.78 19.15
C ARG A 46 -0.73 13.83 17.64
N LEU A 47 0.14 13.15 16.89
CA LEU A 47 0.06 13.06 15.43
C LEU A 47 -1.23 12.37 14.98
N GLU A 48 -1.63 11.27 15.64
CA GLU A 48 -2.88 10.56 15.37
C GLU A 48 -4.10 11.46 15.63
N ILE A 49 -4.12 12.15 16.78
CA ILE A 49 -5.20 13.09 17.13
C ILE A 49 -5.28 14.21 16.08
N PHE A 50 -4.15 14.80 15.72
CA PHE A 50 -4.15 15.89 14.76
C PHE A 50 -4.56 15.45 13.35
N GLY A 51 -4.13 14.26 12.91
CA GLY A 51 -4.61 13.68 11.66
C GLY A 51 -6.14 13.59 11.61
N LEU A 52 -6.77 13.15 12.70
CA LEU A 52 -8.24 13.12 12.81
C LEU A 52 -8.85 14.52 12.76
N LEU A 53 -8.22 15.51 13.39
CA LEU A 53 -8.69 16.92 13.33
C LEU A 53 -8.61 17.48 11.91
N VAL A 54 -7.50 17.24 11.20
CA VAL A 54 -7.33 17.62 9.79
C VAL A 54 -8.40 16.94 8.92
N GLU A 55 -8.68 15.66 9.16
CA GLU A 55 -9.78 14.94 8.48
C GLU A 55 -11.17 15.49 8.80
N LYS A 56 -11.36 16.30 9.85
CA LYS A 56 -12.66 16.92 10.16
C LYS A 56 -12.80 18.34 9.61
N LEU A 57 -11.73 18.96 9.11
CA LEU A 57 -11.81 20.27 8.46
C LEU A 57 -12.73 20.16 7.23
N ALA A 58 -13.71 21.07 7.12
CA ALA A 58 -14.70 21.02 6.04
C ALA A 58 -14.02 21.15 4.67
N PRO A 59 -14.33 20.28 3.68
CA PRO A 59 -13.87 20.47 2.32
C PRO A 59 -14.57 21.70 1.73
N GLY A 60 -13.81 22.69 1.24
CA GLY A 60 -14.37 23.81 0.48
C GLY A 60 -14.19 25.20 1.08
N ALA A 61 -13.45 25.36 2.17
CA ALA A 61 -12.80 26.65 2.40
C ALA A 61 -11.59 26.71 1.45
N GLU A 62 -11.71 27.40 0.32
CA GLU A 62 -10.57 27.83 -0.51
C GLU A 62 -9.71 28.87 0.25
N ASP A 63 -9.42 28.58 1.50
CA ASP A 63 -8.56 29.38 2.33
C ASP A 63 -7.13 28.95 2.00
N HIS A 64 -6.51 29.73 1.11
CA HIS A 64 -5.13 29.56 0.69
C HIS A 64 -4.17 29.43 1.89
N ASP A 65 -4.52 30.00 3.05
CA ASP A 65 -3.72 29.94 4.27
C ASP A 65 -3.76 28.55 4.93
N ILE A 66 -4.88 27.82 4.84
CA ILE A 66 -4.99 26.44 5.33
C ILE A 66 -4.17 25.52 4.43
N SER A 67 -4.34 25.64 3.11
CA SER A 67 -3.63 24.79 2.14
C SER A 67 -2.12 24.98 2.22
N SER A 68 -1.64 26.22 2.42
CA SER A 68 -0.22 26.49 2.64
C SER A 68 0.28 25.92 3.98
N SER A 69 -0.48 26.09 5.06
CA SER A 69 -0.13 25.52 6.37
C SER A 69 -0.04 23.99 6.36
N LEU A 70 -0.98 23.31 5.68
CA LEU A 70 -0.96 21.85 5.53
C LEU A 70 0.19 21.38 4.62
N ARG A 71 0.51 22.14 3.57
CA ARG A 71 1.68 21.88 2.72
C ARG A 71 2.99 22.03 3.51
N ASP A 72 3.12 23.08 4.32
CA ASP A 72 4.31 23.31 5.15
C ASP A 72 4.47 22.23 6.22
N LEU A 73 3.36 21.74 6.77
CA LEU A 73 3.38 20.59 7.67
C LEU A 73 3.81 19.31 6.95
N ALA A 74 3.19 18.99 5.82
CA ALA A 74 3.46 17.77 5.08
C ALA A 74 4.87 17.74 4.48
N VAL A 75 5.21 18.74 3.67
CA VAL A 75 6.47 18.80 2.91
C VAL A 75 7.61 19.40 3.75
N GLY A 76 7.31 20.39 4.59
CA GLY A 76 8.32 21.07 5.40
C GLY A 76 8.69 20.33 6.69
N TRP A 77 7.85 19.40 7.18
CA TRP A 77 8.10 18.72 8.45
C TRP A 77 7.93 17.20 8.40
N CYS A 78 6.76 16.68 8.01
CA CYS A 78 6.51 15.24 8.01
C CYS A 78 7.45 14.47 7.08
N LEU A 79 7.60 14.90 5.82
CA LEU A 79 8.47 14.26 4.84
C LEU A 79 9.95 14.25 5.27
N PRO A 80 10.57 15.38 5.66
CA PRO A 80 11.93 15.40 6.19
C PRO A 80 12.14 14.42 7.35
N LEU A 81 11.19 14.34 8.28
CA LEU A 81 11.29 13.37 9.38
C LEU A 81 11.24 11.94 8.85
N LEU A 82 10.26 11.59 8.02
CA LEU A 82 10.13 10.26 7.44
C LEU A 82 11.37 9.80 6.67
N ARG A 83 12.04 10.70 5.94
CA ARG A 83 13.26 10.40 5.19
C ARG A 83 14.40 9.85 6.06
N HIS A 84 14.47 10.28 7.33
CA HIS A 84 15.53 9.85 8.26
C HIS A 84 15.09 8.70 9.18
N LEU A 85 13.82 8.29 9.14
CA LEU A 85 13.33 7.18 9.93
C LEU A 85 13.60 5.85 9.24
N GLN A 86 13.88 4.84 10.06
CA GLN A 86 13.87 3.45 9.65
C GLN A 86 12.59 2.80 10.15
N LEU A 87 12.13 1.76 9.48
CA LEU A 87 10.91 1.07 9.85
C LEU A 87 11.21 -0.09 10.82
N GLU A 88 11.65 0.28 12.02
CA GLU A 88 11.96 -0.63 13.12
C GLU A 88 10.88 -0.56 14.20
N GLU A 89 10.90 -1.48 15.18
CA GLU A 89 9.85 -1.56 16.20
C GLU A 89 9.66 -0.25 17.00
N GLN A 90 10.76 0.45 17.29
CA GLN A 90 10.76 1.68 18.09
C GLN A 90 10.16 2.87 17.32
N SER A 91 10.39 2.96 16.02
CA SER A 91 9.98 4.07 15.15
C SER A 91 8.74 3.76 14.32
N ARG A 92 8.30 2.50 14.26
CA ARG A 92 7.17 2.04 13.44
C ARG A 92 5.89 2.80 13.71
N ARG A 93 5.57 3.02 15.00
CA ARG A 93 4.37 3.78 15.38
C ARG A 93 4.45 5.21 14.83
N LEU A 94 5.59 5.87 15.00
CA LEU A 94 5.81 7.22 14.50
C LEU A 94 5.68 7.30 12.98
N VAL A 95 6.27 6.35 12.24
CA VAL A 95 6.13 6.28 10.77
C VAL A 95 4.65 6.19 10.38
N TYR A 96 3.88 5.32 11.03
CA TYR A 96 2.45 5.17 10.74
C TYR A 96 1.63 6.43 11.07
N SER A 97 1.92 7.09 12.20
CA SER A 97 1.25 8.33 12.57
C SER A 97 1.58 9.47 11.60
N LEU A 98 2.84 9.60 11.18
CA LEU A 98 3.27 10.59 10.18
C LEU A 98 2.63 10.32 8.80
N CYS A 99 2.62 9.07 8.35
CA CYS A 99 1.92 8.69 7.11
C CYS A 99 0.41 8.96 7.22
N GLY A 100 -0.21 8.72 8.38
CA GLY A 100 -1.60 9.09 8.66
C GLY A 100 -1.86 10.60 8.54
N LEU A 101 -0.99 11.41 9.14
CA LEU A 101 -1.10 12.86 9.04
C LEU A 101 -0.90 13.34 7.60
N LEU A 102 0.08 12.80 6.87
CA LEU A 102 0.26 13.09 5.43
C LEU A 102 -1.00 12.78 4.63
N HIS A 103 -1.67 11.66 4.89
CA HIS A 103 -2.90 11.29 4.22
C HIS A 103 -3.99 12.33 4.45
N ALA A 104 -4.19 12.71 5.72
CA ALA A 104 -5.16 13.75 6.09
C ALA A 104 -4.85 15.09 5.40
N CYS A 105 -3.58 15.51 5.35
CA CYS A 105 -3.16 16.72 4.64
C CYS A 105 -3.45 16.63 3.14
N CYS A 106 -3.10 15.53 2.49
CA CYS A 106 -3.32 15.31 1.05
C CYS A 106 -4.81 15.25 0.70
N LEU A 107 -5.65 14.65 1.56
CA LEU A 107 -7.10 14.59 1.38
C LEU A 107 -7.75 15.99 1.41
N ARG A 108 -7.14 16.93 2.13
CA ARG A 108 -7.66 18.30 2.34
C ARG A 108 -7.00 19.36 1.46
N SER A 109 -5.96 19.01 0.72
CA SER A 109 -5.17 19.96 -0.07
C SER A 109 -5.31 19.69 -1.56
N PRO A 110 -4.91 20.63 -2.44
CA PRO A 110 -4.89 20.42 -3.88
C PRO A 110 -4.07 19.19 -4.29
N PRO A 111 -4.36 18.56 -5.45
CA PRO A 111 -3.67 17.35 -5.94
C PRO A 111 -2.16 17.54 -6.13
N ALA A 112 -1.69 18.78 -6.23
CA ALA A 112 -0.26 19.09 -6.24
C ALA A 112 0.46 18.59 -4.97
N LEU A 113 -0.17 18.65 -3.79
CA LEU A 113 0.45 18.17 -2.54
C LEU A 113 0.65 16.65 -2.57
N LEU A 114 -0.35 15.91 -3.05
CA LEU A 114 -0.26 14.45 -3.21
C LEU A 114 0.92 14.06 -4.11
N ARG A 115 1.10 14.77 -5.22
CA ARG A 115 2.25 14.57 -6.11
C ARG A 115 3.57 14.86 -5.41
N ASP A 116 3.66 15.95 -4.65
CA ASP A 116 4.88 16.33 -3.93
C ASP A 116 5.26 15.31 -2.85
N VAL A 117 4.26 14.68 -2.21
CA VAL A 117 4.45 13.60 -1.21
C VAL A 117 4.84 12.26 -1.84
N THR A 118 4.23 11.90 -2.97
CA THR A 118 4.38 10.56 -3.58
C THR A 118 5.55 10.44 -4.53
N THR A 119 5.92 11.53 -5.23
CA THR A 119 7.01 11.53 -6.23
C THR A 119 8.34 11.03 -5.66
N PRO A 120 8.81 11.50 -4.47
CA PRO A 120 9.98 10.94 -3.80
C PRO A 120 9.93 9.42 -3.63
N SER A 121 8.82 8.92 -3.08
CA SER A 121 8.68 7.51 -2.75
C SER A 121 8.59 6.61 -3.99
N LEU A 122 7.95 7.11 -5.06
CA LEU A 122 7.93 6.44 -6.36
C LEU A 122 9.33 6.37 -6.99
N ARG A 123 10.11 7.45 -6.89
CA ARG A 123 11.49 7.49 -7.38
C ARG A 123 12.37 6.49 -6.64
N ASP A 124 12.33 6.49 -5.31
CA ASP A 124 13.10 5.56 -4.49
C ASP A 124 12.73 4.11 -4.77
N LEU A 125 11.44 3.80 -4.89
CA LEU A 125 11.00 2.44 -5.25
C LEU A 125 11.49 2.03 -6.64
N ARG A 126 11.47 2.94 -7.63
CA ARG A 126 12.00 2.68 -8.97
C ARG A 126 13.50 2.42 -8.93
N SER A 127 14.28 3.31 -8.32
CA SER A 127 15.73 3.16 -8.16
C SER A 127 16.08 1.84 -7.45
N TYR A 128 15.37 1.52 -6.37
CA TYR A 128 15.52 0.26 -5.64
C TYR A 128 15.29 -0.97 -6.53
N THR A 129 14.20 -0.98 -7.31
CA THR A 129 13.91 -2.10 -8.20
C THR A 129 14.92 -2.25 -9.33
N GLU A 130 15.44 -1.14 -9.87
CA GLU A 130 16.47 -1.17 -10.91
C GLU A 130 17.80 -1.69 -10.36
N GLU A 131 18.22 -1.21 -9.20
CA GLU A 131 19.46 -1.65 -8.54
C GLU A 131 19.40 -3.15 -8.22
N ARG A 132 18.30 -3.62 -7.62
CA ARG A 132 18.11 -5.03 -7.29
C ARG A 132 17.94 -5.91 -8.52
N GLY A 133 17.28 -5.40 -9.55
CA GLY A 133 17.16 -6.09 -10.84
C GLY A 133 18.51 -6.29 -11.53
N ARG A 134 19.41 -5.29 -11.47
CA ARG A 134 20.78 -5.41 -11.97
C ARG A 134 21.61 -6.38 -11.12
N ALA A 135 21.51 -6.31 -9.79
CA ALA A 135 22.23 -7.21 -8.89
C ALA A 135 21.86 -8.68 -9.11
N GLY A 136 20.58 -8.99 -9.34
CA GLY A 136 20.10 -10.34 -9.62
C GLY A 136 20.54 -10.92 -10.98
N LEU A 137 21.01 -10.11 -11.91
CA LEU A 137 21.58 -10.55 -13.19
C LEU A 137 23.12 -10.74 -13.14
N VAL A 138 23.75 -10.28 -12.05
CA VAL A 138 25.21 -10.06 -11.96
C VAL A 138 25.88 -10.96 -10.90
N GLU A 139 25.27 -12.09 -10.53
CA GLU A 139 25.95 -13.17 -9.76
C GLU A 139 27.13 -13.84 -10.52
N GLY A 140 27.77 -13.15 -11.47
CA GLY A 140 28.92 -13.65 -12.23
C GLY A 140 29.93 -12.62 -12.75
N LYS A 141 29.87 -11.31 -12.45
CA LYS A 141 30.98 -10.38 -12.77
C LYS A 141 30.83 -9.01 -12.12
N GLU A 142 31.83 -8.61 -11.34
CA GLU A 142 31.99 -7.32 -10.65
C GLU A 142 31.29 -6.14 -11.35
N ALA A 143 30.27 -5.59 -10.68
CA ALA A 143 29.55 -4.41 -11.14
C ALA A 143 30.44 -3.17 -10.99
N ARG A 144 30.76 -2.53 -12.12
CA ARG A 144 31.32 -1.18 -12.12
C ARG A 144 30.32 -0.21 -11.50
N SER A 145 30.80 0.59 -10.56
CA SER A 145 30.09 1.68 -9.89
C SER A 145 29.55 2.70 -10.89
N GLY A 146 28.29 2.54 -11.28
CA GLY A 146 27.49 3.63 -11.82
C GLY A 146 27.08 4.54 -10.67
N GLU A 147 27.02 5.85 -10.93
CA GLU A 147 26.58 6.88 -9.98
C GLU A 147 25.21 6.50 -9.41
N SER A 148 25.20 5.96 -8.19
CA SER A 148 23.98 5.61 -7.48
C SER A 148 23.29 6.92 -7.10
N GLN A 149 22.13 7.20 -7.71
CA GLN A 149 21.31 8.32 -7.28
C GLN A 149 20.98 8.14 -5.80
N ALA A 150 21.29 9.14 -4.98
CA ALA A 150 21.04 9.07 -3.55
C ALA A 150 19.54 8.86 -3.29
N SER A 151 19.19 7.79 -2.56
CA SER A 151 17.83 7.53 -2.09
C SER A 151 17.37 8.69 -1.24
N GLU A 152 16.13 9.16 -1.45
CA GLU A 152 15.56 10.21 -0.60
C GLU A 152 15.24 9.71 0.81
N TYR A 153 14.87 8.45 0.95
CA TYR A 153 14.62 7.78 2.23
C TYR A 153 15.81 6.91 2.64
N SER A 154 16.15 6.97 3.92
CA SER A 154 17.16 6.09 4.54
C SER A 154 16.73 4.62 4.60
N ASP A 155 15.42 4.34 4.55
CA ASP A 155 14.84 3.00 4.51
C ASP A 155 13.70 2.94 3.48
N ILE A 156 13.89 2.11 2.44
CA ILE A 156 12.91 1.89 1.38
C ILE A 156 11.53 1.45 1.91
N ARG A 157 11.47 0.77 3.06
CA ARG A 157 10.20 0.34 3.66
C ARG A 157 9.34 1.52 4.11
N VAL A 158 9.96 2.65 4.44
CA VAL A 158 9.24 3.90 4.75
C VAL A 158 8.66 4.51 3.49
N ALA A 159 9.43 4.56 2.40
CA ALA A 159 8.93 5.02 1.10
C ALA A 159 7.73 4.16 0.63
N VAL A 160 7.83 2.84 0.76
CA VAL A 160 6.70 1.93 0.47
C VAL A 160 5.51 2.25 1.39
N GLU A 161 5.72 2.47 2.69
CA GLU A 161 4.63 2.80 3.60
C GLU A 161 3.91 4.10 3.23
N VAL A 162 4.64 5.13 2.79
CA VAL A 162 4.06 6.36 2.26
C VAL A 162 3.16 6.04 1.06
N LEU A 163 3.63 5.23 0.10
CA LEU A 163 2.83 4.83 -1.06
C LEU A 163 1.60 4.01 -0.68
N VAL A 164 1.73 3.06 0.25
CA VAL A 164 0.62 2.27 0.79
C VAL A 164 -0.46 3.19 1.34
N ARG A 165 -0.04 4.20 2.11
CA ARG A 165 -0.96 5.12 2.76
C ARG A 165 -1.60 6.11 1.80
N MET A 166 -0.89 6.54 0.75
CA MET A 166 -1.42 7.44 -0.28
C MET A 166 -2.21 6.72 -1.38
N ALA A 167 -2.12 5.39 -1.48
CA ALA A 167 -2.76 4.61 -2.53
C ALA A 167 -4.25 4.93 -2.74
N PRO A 168 -5.10 5.07 -1.70
CA PRO A 168 -6.51 5.45 -1.89
C PRO A 168 -6.70 6.75 -2.68
N LEU A 169 -5.85 7.75 -2.44
CA LEU A 169 -5.92 9.07 -3.09
C LEU A 169 -5.35 9.03 -4.52
N LEU A 170 -4.39 8.14 -4.78
CA LEU A 170 -3.79 7.96 -6.11
C LEU A 170 -4.73 7.25 -7.10
N LEU A 171 -5.77 6.59 -6.61
CA LEU A 171 -6.72 5.84 -7.43
C LEU A 171 -7.84 6.74 -8.02
N GLU A 172 -8.05 7.94 -7.48
CA GLU A 172 -9.18 8.81 -7.87
C GLU A 172 -9.17 9.31 -9.33
N PRO A 173 -8.03 9.41 -10.05
CA PRO A 173 -8.05 9.62 -11.50
C PRO A 173 -7.81 8.37 -12.37
N GLU A 174 -7.68 7.15 -11.82
CA GLU A 174 -7.28 5.87 -12.50
C GLU A 174 -5.94 5.91 -13.29
N VAL A 175 -5.43 7.09 -13.63
CA VAL A 175 -4.17 7.34 -14.32
C VAL A 175 -3.01 6.99 -13.38
N GLY A 176 -2.23 5.96 -13.76
CA GLY A 176 -1.02 5.55 -13.04
C GLY A 176 -1.18 4.32 -12.15
N VAL A 177 -2.38 3.76 -11.99
CA VAL A 177 -2.61 2.54 -11.20
C VAL A 177 -1.86 1.34 -11.79
N GLN A 178 -1.89 1.18 -13.11
CA GLN A 178 -1.16 0.11 -13.79
C GLN A 178 0.35 0.26 -13.67
N GLU A 179 0.88 1.49 -13.75
CA GLU A 179 2.30 1.76 -13.57
C GLU A 179 2.74 1.44 -12.14
N LEU A 180 1.95 1.85 -11.14
CA LEU A 180 2.21 1.57 -9.74
C LEU A 180 2.09 0.08 -9.40
N LEU A 181 1.13 -0.63 -9.99
CA LEU A 181 1.01 -2.08 -9.87
C LEU A 181 2.24 -2.77 -10.49
N GLN A 182 2.66 -2.36 -11.69
CA GLN A 182 3.84 -2.91 -12.34
C GLN A 182 5.12 -2.66 -11.52
N LEU A 183 5.27 -1.46 -10.98
CA LEU A 183 6.39 -1.13 -10.10
C LEU A 183 6.35 -1.97 -8.82
N GLY A 184 5.18 -2.12 -8.20
CA GLY A 184 4.96 -2.98 -7.04
C GLY A 184 5.31 -4.44 -7.33
N LEU A 185 4.81 -5.01 -8.43
CA LEU A 185 5.12 -6.39 -8.83
C LEU A 185 6.62 -6.59 -9.08
N THR A 186 7.29 -5.60 -9.69
CA THR A 186 8.75 -5.63 -9.85
C THR A 186 9.44 -5.66 -8.49
N ALA A 187 9.03 -4.80 -7.55
CA ALA A 187 9.56 -4.78 -6.19
C ALA A 187 9.34 -6.09 -5.43
N VAL A 188 8.20 -6.75 -5.62
CA VAL A 188 7.94 -8.09 -5.06
C VAL A 188 8.88 -9.14 -5.65
N ARG A 189 9.18 -9.03 -6.96
CA ARG A 189 10.04 -9.98 -7.66
C ARG A 189 11.51 -9.88 -7.24
N VAL A 190 12.06 -8.66 -7.21
CA VAL A 190 13.51 -8.45 -7.04
C VAL A 190 13.91 -7.96 -5.64
N GLY A 191 12.96 -7.47 -4.85
CA GLY A 191 13.25 -6.88 -3.54
C GLY A 191 13.59 -7.91 -2.47
N GLU A 192 14.07 -7.44 -1.33
CA GLU A 192 14.24 -8.26 -0.12
C GLU A 192 12.89 -8.70 0.44
N ASP A 193 12.87 -9.76 1.26
CA ASP A 193 11.64 -10.33 1.82
C ASP A 193 10.83 -9.29 2.62
N SER A 194 11.50 -8.40 3.34
CA SER A 194 10.88 -7.32 4.13
C SER A 194 10.13 -6.32 3.24
N VAL A 195 10.72 -5.94 2.10
CA VAL A 195 10.13 -5.02 1.12
C VAL A 195 9.02 -5.72 0.35
N ALA A 196 9.27 -6.93 -0.16
CA ALA A 196 8.28 -7.68 -0.91
C ALA A 196 7.04 -7.99 -0.07
N SER A 197 7.20 -8.41 1.18
CA SER A 197 6.07 -8.63 2.09
C SER A 197 5.24 -7.36 2.25
N ARG A 198 5.89 -6.20 2.44
CA ARG A 198 5.18 -4.93 2.63
C ARG A 198 4.48 -4.44 1.37
N VAL A 199 5.11 -4.58 0.22
CA VAL A 199 4.49 -4.25 -1.07
C VAL A 199 3.27 -5.14 -1.33
N VAL A 200 3.36 -6.44 -1.05
CA VAL A 200 2.23 -7.37 -1.20
C VAL A 200 1.11 -7.03 -0.23
N THR A 201 1.38 -6.98 1.08
CA THR A 201 0.33 -6.83 2.11
C THR A 201 -0.20 -5.41 2.23
N GLY A 202 0.56 -4.42 1.78
CA GLY A 202 0.20 -3.01 1.81
C GLY A 202 -0.24 -2.53 0.44
N LEU A 203 0.71 -2.37 -0.48
CA LEU A 203 0.52 -1.58 -1.70
C LEU A 203 -0.41 -2.29 -2.68
N ILE A 204 -0.11 -3.55 -3.02
CA ILE A 204 -0.92 -4.34 -3.95
C ILE A 204 -2.34 -4.51 -3.42
N LEU A 205 -2.50 -4.82 -2.13
CA LEU A 205 -3.84 -4.90 -1.52
C LEU A 205 -4.58 -3.55 -1.51
N ALA A 206 -3.89 -2.43 -1.30
CA ALA A 206 -4.51 -1.11 -1.38
C ALA A 206 -5.00 -0.80 -2.79
N LEU A 207 -4.22 -1.13 -3.82
CA LEU A 207 -4.62 -0.96 -5.23
C LEU A 207 -5.83 -1.83 -5.60
N LEU A 208 -5.91 -3.05 -5.05
CA LEU A 208 -7.02 -3.98 -5.32
C LEU A 208 -8.30 -3.70 -4.54
N ARG A 209 -8.25 -2.82 -3.52
CA ARG A 209 -9.41 -2.48 -2.67
C ARG A 209 -10.32 -1.41 -3.28
N HIS A 210 -9.97 -0.86 -4.45
CA HIS A 210 -10.82 0.16 -5.08
C HIS A 210 -12.18 -0.41 -5.48
N PRO A 211 -13.30 0.27 -5.12
CA PRO A 211 -14.64 -0.12 -5.57
C PRO A 211 -14.84 0.28 -7.03
N GLY A 212 -14.24 -0.47 -7.95
CA GLY A 212 -14.64 -0.53 -9.36
C GLY A 212 -15.52 -1.76 -9.60
N SER A 213 -16.30 -1.74 -10.69
CA SER A 213 -17.18 -2.83 -11.14
C SER A 213 -16.56 -4.23 -11.03
N SER A 214 -17.37 -5.30 -10.94
CA SER A 214 -16.88 -6.69 -10.90
C SER A 214 -15.88 -6.98 -12.03
N VAL A 215 -16.13 -6.42 -13.22
CA VAL A 215 -15.28 -6.51 -14.41
C VAL A 215 -13.88 -5.94 -14.17
N SER A 216 -13.78 -4.79 -13.51
CA SER A 216 -12.49 -4.17 -13.17
C SER A 216 -11.63 -5.09 -12.28
N LYS A 217 -12.25 -5.82 -11.34
CA LYS A 217 -11.54 -6.73 -10.42
C LYS A 217 -11.00 -7.98 -11.13
N CYS A 218 -11.75 -8.52 -12.07
CA CYS A 218 -11.33 -9.68 -12.86
C CYS A 218 -10.16 -9.35 -13.79
N LEU A 219 -10.19 -8.17 -14.43
CA LEU A 219 -9.07 -7.67 -15.24
C LEU A 219 -7.79 -7.54 -14.39
N PHE A 220 -7.88 -7.00 -13.17
CA PHE A 220 -6.72 -6.92 -12.28
C PHE A 220 -6.13 -8.28 -11.89
N ALA A 221 -6.95 -9.30 -11.65
CA ALA A 221 -6.47 -10.62 -11.28
C ALA A 221 -5.74 -11.31 -12.45
N GLN A 222 -6.32 -11.25 -13.65
CA GLN A 222 -5.70 -11.78 -14.86
C GLN A 222 -4.40 -11.04 -15.19
N GLU A 223 -4.40 -9.69 -15.11
CA GLU A 223 -3.20 -8.88 -15.33
C GLU A 223 -2.07 -9.23 -14.36
N ILE A 224 -2.40 -9.43 -13.07
CA ILE A 224 -1.43 -9.89 -12.08
C ILE A 224 -0.90 -11.27 -12.48
N TRP A 225 -1.80 -12.21 -12.81
CA TRP A 225 -1.42 -13.57 -13.19
C TRP A 225 -0.47 -13.60 -14.40
N ASP A 226 -0.81 -12.90 -15.48
CA ASP A 226 -0.03 -12.86 -16.71
C ASP A 226 1.40 -12.36 -16.47
N ARG A 227 1.58 -11.46 -15.50
CA ARG A 227 2.89 -10.92 -15.12
C ARG A 227 3.70 -11.87 -14.23
N VAL A 228 3.05 -12.75 -13.45
CA VAL A 228 3.70 -13.52 -12.38
C VAL A 228 3.81 -15.01 -12.67
N LYS A 229 3.04 -15.55 -13.62
CA LYS A 229 3.00 -16.98 -13.97
C LYS A 229 4.35 -17.55 -14.40
N HIS A 230 5.24 -16.71 -14.91
CA HIS A 230 6.57 -17.10 -15.39
C HIS A 230 7.72 -16.87 -14.39
N TRP A 231 7.46 -16.28 -13.22
CA TRP A 231 8.51 -16.00 -12.23
C TRP A 231 9.17 -17.28 -11.69
N GLY A 232 8.44 -18.41 -11.67
CA GLY A 232 8.98 -19.70 -11.29
C GLY A 232 10.13 -20.17 -12.19
N LYS A 233 10.09 -19.83 -13.49
CA LYS A 233 11.16 -20.17 -14.45
C LYS A 233 12.45 -19.39 -14.23
N THR A 234 12.38 -18.25 -13.52
CA THR A 234 13.53 -17.39 -13.21
C THR A 234 14.00 -17.52 -11.75
N GLY A 235 13.66 -18.61 -11.07
CA GLY A 235 14.06 -18.83 -9.67
C GLY A 235 13.28 -18.03 -8.63
N SER A 236 12.25 -17.27 -9.05
CA SER A 236 11.45 -16.41 -8.16
C SER A 236 10.11 -17.04 -7.78
N GLY A 237 9.99 -18.37 -7.81
CA GLY A 237 8.73 -19.09 -7.54
C GLY A 237 8.14 -18.83 -6.15
N SER A 238 9.00 -18.65 -5.14
CA SER A 238 8.58 -18.28 -3.78
C SER A 238 7.90 -16.91 -3.71
N ARG A 239 8.22 -15.99 -4.63
CA ARG A 239 7.61 -14.65 -4.75
C ARG A 239 6.22 -14.69 -5.36
N SER A 240 5.99 -15.56 -6.36
CA SER A 240 4.64 -15.78 -6.87
C SER A 240 3.73 -16.39 -5.79
N LEU A 241 4.24 -17.36 -5.03
CA LEU A 241 3.50 -17.95 -3.91
C LEU A 241 3.20 -16.91 -2.82
N LEU A 242 4.15 -16.04 -2.46
CA LEU A 242 3.92 -14.94 -1.52
C LEU A 242 2.78 -14.03 -1.98
N LEU A 243 2.83 -13.60 -3.24
CA LEU A 243 1.83 -12.71 -3.82
C LEU A 243 0.46 -13.37 -3.80
N LEU A 244 0.32 -14.53 -4.44
CA LEU A 244 -0.97 -15.22 -4.58
C LEU A 244 -1.59 -15.58 -3.22
N THR A 245 -0.78 -16.03 -2.25
CA THR A 245 -1.33 -16.35 -0.91
C THR A 245 -1.85 -15.15 -0.14
N SER A 246 -1.41 -13.95 -0.50
CA SER A 246 -1.85 -12.71 0.15
C SER A 246 -3.07 -12.10 -0.54
N LEU A 247 -3.41 -12.55 -1.75
CA LEU A 247 -4.57 -12.06 -2.48
C LEU A 247 -5.87 -12.70 -1.95
N PRO A 248 -6.98 -11.93 -1.89
CA PRO A 248 -8.28 -12.48 -1.53
C PRO A 248 -8.68 -13.67 -2.44
N PRO A 249 -9.17 -14.80 -1.90
CA PRO A 249 -9.51 -15.99 -2.69
C PRO A 249 -10.50 -15.71 -3.83
N ARG A 250 -11.48 -14.83 -3.61
CA ARG A 250 -12.46 -14.39 -4.62
C ARG A 250 -11.87 -13.70 -5.85
N LEU A 251 -10.63 -13.20 -5.77
CA LEU A 251 -9.93 -12.63 -6.92
C LEU A 251 -9.20 -13.71 -7.73
N LEU A 252 -8.93 -14.87 -7.12
CA LEU A 252 -8.11 -15.92 -7.69
C LEU A 252 -8.92 -17.09 -8.23
N PHE A 253 -10.06 -17.34 -7.60
CA PHE A 253 -10.91 -18.48 -7.87
C PHE A 253 -12.33 -17.98 -8.08
N ASP A 254 -12.88 -18.31 -9.24
CA ASP A 254 -14.28 -18.07 -9.53
C ASP A 254 -15.15 -18.99 -8.64
N THR A 255 -16.05 -18.37 -7.89
CA THR A 255 -17.01 -19.06 -7.02
C THR A 255 -18.33 -19.35 -7.72
N GLY A 256 -18.47 -19.09 -9.02
CA GLY A 256 -19.65 -19.47 -9.81
C GLY A 256 -20.87 -18.57 -9.62
N ASP A 257 -20.68 -17.35 -9.13
CA ASP A 257 -21.76 -16.38 -9.05
C ASP A 257 -22.15 -15.97 -10.48
N ARG A 258 -23.23 -16.58 -11.00
CA ARG A 258 -23.64 -16.59 -12.43
C ARG A 258 -23.93 -15.21 -13.05
N SER A 259 -23.68 -14.13 -12.33
CA SER A 259 -24.02 -12.76 -12.71
C SER A 259 -22.91 -12.00 -13.47
N SER A 260 -21.70 -12.56 -13.62
CA SER A 260 -20.65 -11.92 -14.43
C SER A 260 -19.99 -12.88 -15.43
N PRO A 261 -20.10 -12.63 -16.75
CA PRO A 261 -19.48 -13.45 -17.79
C PRO A 261 -17.95 -13.33 -17.91
N ASP A 262 -17.31 -12.46 -17.11
CA ASP A 262 -15.88 -12.17 -17.16
C ASP A 262 -15.19 -12.54 -15.84
N THR A 263 -15.17 -13.82 -15.46
CA THR A 263 -14.50 -14.30 -14.23
C THR A 263 -13.16 -14.96 -14.55
N PHE A 264 -12.11 -14.57 -13.82
CA PHE A 264 -10.78 -15.17 -13.91
C PHE A 264 -10.62 -16.26 -12.84
N ASP A 265 -10.17 -17.45 -13.25
CA ASP A 265 -9.97 -18.58 -12.35
C ASP A 265 -8.60 -19.23 -12.56
N LEU A 266 -7.76 -19.24 -11.52
CA LEU A 266 -6.45 -19.88 -11.59
C LEU A 266 -6.50 -21.40 -11.77
N ARG A 267 -7.60 -22.05 -11.40
CA ARG A 267 -7.73 -23.52 -11.50
C ARG A 267 -7.69 -24.03 -12.94
N ILE A 268 -8.06 -23.19 -13.91
CA ILE A 268 -8.01 -23.54 -15.33
C ILE A 268 -6.63 -23.26 -15.94
N CYS A 269 -5.71 -22.61 -15.22
CA CYS A 269 -4.36 -22.30 -15.70
C CYS A 269 -3.37 -23.44 -15.38
N PRO A 270 -2.75 -24.09 -16.39
CA PRO A 270 -1.75 -25.12 -16.15
C PRO A 270 -0.55 -24.62 -15.33
N GLU A 271 -0.09 -23.39 -15.58
CA GLU A 271 1.08 -22.82 -14.91
C GLU A 271 0.84 -22.58 -13.41
N PHE A 272 -0.43 -22.45 -12.99
CA PHE A 272 -0.79 -22.39 -11.57
C PHE A 272 -0.51 -23.73 -10.90
N TRP A 273 -0.91 -24.84 -11.52
CA TRP A 273 -0.65 -26.17 -10.98
C TRP A 273 0.84 -26.51 -10.97
N GLU A 274 1.57 -26.14 -12.02
CA GLU A 274 3.03 -26.28 -12.06
C GLU A 274 3.71 -25.50 -10.92
N MET A 275 3.27 -24.26 -10.67
CA MET A 275 3.77 -23.44 -9.57
C MET A 275 3.48 -24.07 -8.21
N VAL A 276 2.25 -24.53 -7.98
CA VAL A 276 1.85 -25.19 -6.73
C VAL A 276 2.66 -26.46 -6.50
N GLN A 277 2.79 -27.32 -7.51
CA GLN A 277 3.59 -28.55 -7.43
C GLN A 277 5.06 -28.23 -7.12
N THR A 278 5.65 -27.28 -7.83
CA THR A 278 7.02 -26.81 -7.59
C THR A 278 7.18 -26.29 -6.16
N GLY A 279 6.20 -25.53 -5.66
CA GLY A 279 6.19 -25.00 -4.29
C GLY A 279 6.10 -26.08 -3.21
N LEU A 280 5.36 -27.16 -3.45
CA LEU A 280 5.22 -28.27 -2.51
C LEU A 280 6.52 -29.06 -2.31
N VAL A 281 7.37 -29.11 -3.34
CA VAL A 281 8.66 -29.82 -3.31
C VAL A 281 9.83 -28.92 -2.92
N GLN A 282 9.61 -27.61 -2.69
CA GLN A 282 10.67 -26.72 -2.22
C GLN A 282 11.22 -27.19 -0.86
N PRO A 283 12.55 -27.03 -0.63
CA PRO A 283 13.15 -27.36 0.67
C PRO A 283 12.63 -26.44 1.78
N ASP A 284 12.28 -25.20 1.44
CA ASP A 284 11.83 -24.20 2.38
C ASP A 284 10.38 -24.44 2.85
N ASN A 285 10.16 -24.36 4.16
CA ASN A 285 8.86 -24.65 4.76
C ASN A 285 7.79 -23.59 4.39
N THR A 286 8.22 -22.35 4.16
CA THR A 286 7.32 -21.22 3.90
C THR A 286 6.63 -21.37 2.53
N SER A 287 7.39 -21.63 1.47
CA SER A 287 6.87 -21.92 0.12
C SER A 287 6.00 -23.16 0.14
N ARG A 288 6.40 -24.23 0.84
CA ARG A 288 5.58 -25.44 0.97
C ARG A 288 4.22 -25.15 1.62
N LYS A 289 4.21 -24.38 2.71
CA LYS A 289 2.97 -23.96 3.39
C LYS A 289 2.10 -23.08 2.49
N ARG A 290 2.71 -22.13 1.77
CA ARG A 290 2.00 -21.25 0.83
C ARG A 290 1.39 -22.03 -0.34
N ALA A 291 2.13 -22.97 -0.93
CA ALA A 291 1.65 -23.84 -1.99
C ALA A 291 0.53 -24.76 -1.50
N MET A 292 0.69 -25.36 -0.32
CA MET A 292 -0.36 -26.17 0.32
C MET A 292 -1.63 -25.36 0.60
N TYR A 293 -1.49 -24.10 1.04
CA TYR A 293 -2.62 -23.21 1.24
C TYR A 293 -3.37 -22.95 -0.08
N LEU A 294 -2.67 -22.59 -1.16
CA LEU A 294 -3.30 -22.36 -2.46
C LEU A 294 -3.98 -23.62 -3.00
N LEU A 295 -3.35 -24.79 -2.85
CA LEU A 295 -3.94 -26.07 -3.22
C LEU A 295 -5.25 -26.31 -2.47
N LYS A 296 -5.25 -26.14 -1.14
CA LYS A 296 -6.46 -26.31 -0.32
C LYS A 296 -7.57 -25.38 -0.77
N ARG A 297 -7.27 -24.10 -1.01
CA ARG A 297 -8.25 -23.13 -1.51
C ARG A 297 -8.85 -23.52 -2.87
N ALA A 298 -8.00 -23.93 -3.82
CA ALA A 298 -8.46 -24.38 -5.14
C ALA A 298 -9.36 -25.62 -5.06
N VAL A 299 -9.06 -26.55 -4.14
CA VAL A 299 -9.87 -27.76 -3.89
C VAL A 299 -11.18 -27.39 -3.18
N GLU A 300 -11.15 -26.51 -2.18
CA GLU A 300 -12.34 -25.99 -1.48
C GLU A 300 -13.34 -25.41 -2.48
N VAL A 301 -12.91 -24.51 -3.37
CA VAL A 301 -13.79 -23.89 -4.38
C VAL A 301 -14.34 -24.92 -5.38
N SER A 302 -13.51 -25.89 -5.80
CA SER A 302 -13.96 -26.99 -6.67
C SER A 302 -15.03 -27.87 -6.02
N ASN A 303 -14.93 -28.11 -4.71
CA ASN A 303 -15.92 -28.88 -3.96
C ASN A 303 -17.22 -28.10 -3.78
N SER A 304 -17.13 -26.80 -3.47
CA SER A 304 -18.31 -25.91 -3.37
C SER A 304 -19.10 -25.89 -4.68
N LEU A 305 -18.43 -25.66 -5.81
CA LEU A 305 -19.08 -25.67 -7.13
C LEU A 305 -19.72 -27.01 -7.49
N ARG A 306 -19.06 -28.14 -7.13
CA ARG A 306 -19.66 -29.47 -7.31
C ARG A 306 -20.94 -29.62 -6.50
N SER A 307 -20.96 -29.16 -5.25
CA SER A 307 -22.14 -29.25 -4.40
C SER A 307 -23.29 -28.39 -4.92
N GLU A 308 -23.00 -27.20 -5.44
CA GLU A 308 -24.00 -26.30 -6.04
C GLU A 308 -24.66 -26.93 -7.27
N ILE A 309 -23.87 -27.45 -8.20
CA ILE A 309 -24.37 -28.17 -9.39
C ILE A 309 -25.24 -29.36 -8.99
N SER A 310 -24.82 -30.12 -7.97
CA SER A 310 -25.57 -31.28 -7.49
C SER A 310 -26.90 -30.87 -6.85
N SER A 311 -26.95 -29.73 -6.14
CA SER A 311 -28.18 -29.21 -5.55
C SER A 311 -29.17 -28.65 -6.57
N GLU A 312 -28.69 -27.94 -7.60
CA GLU A 312 -29.54 -27.43 -8.69
C GLU A 312 -30.23 -28.58 -9.45
N SER A 313 -29.51 -29.67 -9.71
CA SER A 313 -30.06 -30.85 -10.38
C SER A 313 -31.16 -31.57 -9.59
N GLN A 314 -31.19 -31.41 -8.25
CA GLN A 314 -32.22 -31.98 -7.38
C GLN A 314 -33.46 -31.09 -7.25
N THR A 315 -33.35 -29.79 -7.49
CA THR A 315 -34.48 -28.85 -7.47
C THR A 315 -35.25 -28.79 -8.78
N GLU A 316 -34.65 -29.24 -9.89
CA GLU A 316 -35.27 -29.29 -11.22
C GLU A 316 -35.91 -30.66 -11.56
N SER A 317 -35.84 -31.64 -10.64
CA SER A 317 -36.48 -32.97 -10.76
C SER A 317 -37.74 -33.08 -9.90
#